data_AF-A0A0J8QQX1-F1
#
_entry.id   AF-A0A0J8QQX1-F1
#
_cell.length_a   1.000
_cell.length_b   1.000
_cell.length_c   1.000
_cell.angle_alpha   90.00
_cell.angle_beta   90.00
_cell.angle_gamma   90.00
#
_symmetry.space_group_name_H-M   'P 1'
#
loop_
_entity.id
_entity.type
_entity.pdbx_description
1 polymer ?
#
loop_
_entity_poly.entity_id
_entity_poly.type
_entity_poly.pdbx_seq_one_letter_code
_entity_poly.pdbx_strand_id
1 'polypeptide(L)'
;METDIPDTIASTAAETVDLLETRLCRIEFLLTGRATWTGKPERLPAPPASAWESVAARLAELEHGLKVLSSKVPAVQDVLKLYSRYPDLFQSSNPTTVPSTLSTQSLASIVLSYATAFPETASRLSSLQDLPIPPASASTSLIELQPRIDRLLKEQEKQANEVAELRARSALLMKRWLEVGIVGGGEVWGEWEEKVRMAERAVRRLEAKMVRDE
;
A
#
# COMPACT_ATOMS: atom_id res chain seq x y z
N MET A 1 -54.30 21.19 -37.73
CA MET A 1 -53.66 19.92 -37.35
C MET A 1 -52.49 19.76 -38.31
N GLU A 2 -51.45 20.55 -38.06
CA GLU A 2 -50.35 20.82 -38.99
C GLU A 2 -49.20 21.42 -38.17
N THR A 3 -47.96 21.13 -38.56
CA THR A 3 -46.66 21.57 -38.01
C THR A 3 -46.05 20.79 -36.83
N ASP A 4 -45.54 19.57 -37.07
CA ASP A 4 -44.49 18.94 -36.21
C ASP A 4 -43.47 18.10 -37.02
N ILE A 5 -43.63 18.03 -38.35
CA ILE A 5 -42.76 17.24 -39.24
C ILE A 5 -41.36 17.89 -39.46
N PRO A 6 -41.16 19.23 -39.49
CA PRO A 6 -39.82 19.77 -39.73
C PRO A 6 -38.88 19.61 -38.53
N ASP A 7 -39.41 19.64 -37.31
CA ASP A 7 -38.59 19.59 -36.07
C ASP A 7 -38.05 18.19 -35.78
N THR A 8 -38.79 17.15 -36.17
CA THR A 8 -38.34 15.75 -36.05
C THR A 8 -37.20 15.40 -37.02
N ILE A 9 -37.24 15.95 -38.24
CA ILE A 9 -36.16 15.79 -39.23
C ILE A 9 -34.92 16.58 -38.81
N ALA A 10 -35.10 17.79 -38.26
CA ALA A 10 -34.00 18.58 -37.71
C ALA A 10 -33.35 17.90 -36.49
N SER A 11 -34.14 17.30 -35.59
CA SER A 11 -33.64 16.54 -34.44
C SER A 11 -32.87 15.29 -34.86
N THR A 12 -33.40 14.50 -35.80
CA THR A 12 -32.69 13.31 -36.30
C THR A 12 -31.43 13.67 -37.07
N ALA A 13 -31.42 14.76 -37.83
CA ALA A 13 -30.20 15.28 -38.46
C ALA A 13 -29.16 15.68 -37.40
N ALA A 14 -29.55 16.37 -36.32
CA ALA A 14 -28.65 16.72 -35.23
C ALA A 14 -28.09 15.48 -34.51
N GLU A 15 -28.93 14.49 -34.20
CA GLU A 15 -28.51 13.22 -33.58
C GLU A 15 -27.54 12.43 -34.45
N THR A 16 -27.76 12.39 -35.77
CA THR A 16 -26.83 11.72 -36.68
C THR A 16 -25.50 12.46 -36.81
N VAL A 17 -25.50 13.80 -36.76
CA VAL A 17 -24.27 14.60 -36.74
C VAL A 17 -23.49 14.36 -35.45
N ASP A 18 -24.16 14.35 -34.29
CA ASP A 18 -23.52 14.05 -33.00
C ASP A 18 -22.95 12.61 -32.98
N LEU A 19 -23.68 11.65 -33.55
CA LEU A 19 -23.17 10.27 -33.70
C LEU A 19 -21.96 10.21 -34.63
N LEU A 20 -21.96 10.94 -35.74
CA LEU A 20 -20.82 11.01 -36.64
C LEU A 20 -19.63 11.71 -35.99
N GLU A 21 -19.86 12.79 -35.24
CA GLU A 21 -18.83 13.51 -34.51
C GLU A 21 -18.18 12.63 -33.44
N THR A 22 -18.99 11.94 -32.63
CA THR A 22 -18.48 11.02 -31.60
C THR A 22 -17.68 9.86 -32.22
N ARG A 23 -18.12 9.33 -33.36
CA ARG A 23 -17.37 8.30 -34.10
C ARG A 23 -16.08 8.83 -34.69
N LEU A 24 -16.08 10.01 -35.29
CA LEU A 24 -14.90 10.64 -35.85
C LEU A 24 -13.87 10.95 -34.76
N CYS A 25 -14.33 11.50 -33.64
CA CYS A 25 -13.55 11.72 -32.42
C CYS A 25 -12.90 10.42 -31.91
N ARG A 26 -13.64 9.30 -31.91
CA ARG A 26 -13.10 8.00 -31.50
C ARG A 26 -12.05 7.47 -32.47
N ILE A 27 -12.25 7.64 -33.78
CA ILE A 27 -11.28 7.24 -34.80
C ILE A 27 -10.01 8.10 -34.67
N GLU A 28 -10.15 9.40 -34.44
CA GLU A 28 -9.04 10.32 -34.18
C GLU A 28 -8.25 9.91 -32.94
N PHE A 29 -8.94 9.57 -31.84
CA PHE A 29 -8.30 9.04 -30.64
C PHE A 29 -7.52 7.76 -30.92
N LEU A 30 -8.08 6.82 -31.69
CA LEU A 30 -7.39 5.57 -32.03
C LEU A 30 -6.14 5.80 -32.90
N LEU A 31 -6.19 6.78 -33.80
CA LEU A 31 -5.08 7.08 -34.71
C LEU A 31 -3.96 7.88 -34.04
N THR A 32 -4.29 8.79 -33.11
CA THR A 32 -3.30 9.68 -32.48
C THR A 32 -2.88 9.21 -31.09
N GLY A 33 -3.73 8.44 -30.39
CA GLY A 33 -3.51 7.98 -29.01
C GLY A 33 -3.53 9.10 -27.96
N ARG A 34 -3.90 10.33 -28.34
CA ARG A 34 -3.86 11.51 -27.48
C ARG A 34 -5.26 11.81 -26.94
N ALA A 35 -5.45 11.61 -25.65
CA ALA A 35 -6.60 12.13 -24.93
C ALA A 35 -6.14 13.19 -23.93
N THR A 36 -6.94 14.24 -23.80
CA THR A 36 -6.84 15.13 -22.64
C THR A 36 -7.22 14.35 -21.36
N TRP A 37 -6.76 14.80 -20.18
CA TRP A 37 -7.06 14.17 -18.89
C TRP A 37 -8.58 13.96 -18.62
N THR A 38 -9.44 14.67 -19.35
CA THR A 38 -10.91 14.57 -19.28
C THR A 38 -11.51 13.52 -20.22
N GLY A 39 -10.69 12.72 -20.91
CA GLY A 39 -11.15 11.64 -21.78
C GLY A 39 -11.78 12.09 -23.09
N LYS A 40 -11.75 13.40 -23.40
CA LYS A 40 -12.15 13.93 -24.69
C LYS A 40 -10.95 13.92 -25.65
N PRO A 41 -11.09 13.42 -26.89
CA PRO A 41 -10.04 13.51 -27.88
C PRO A 41 -9.67 14.98 -28.08
N GLU A 42 -8.37 15.27 -28.02
CA GLU A 42 -7.84 16.59 -28.31
C GLU A 42 -8.12 16.85 -29.80
N ARG A 43 -9.05 17.77 -30.13
CA ARG A 43 -9.31 18.16 -31.53
C ARG A 43 -7.98 18.63 -32.13
N LEU A 44 -7.62 18.00 -33.25
CA LEU A 44 -6.41 18.20 -34.05
C LEU A 44 -5.69 19.53 -33.78
N PRO A 45 -4.45 19.53 -33.24
CA PRO A 45 -3.54 20.63 -33.50
C PRO A 45 -3.22 20.64 -35.02
N ALA A 46 -2.75 21.77 -35.51
CA ALA A 46 -2.46 22.07 -36.93
C ALA A 46 -1.91 20.89 -37.76
N PRO A 47 -2.14 20.87 -39.10
CA PRO A 47 -1.65 19.81 -39.99
C PRO A 47 -0.17 19.50 -39.73
N PRO A 48 0.22 18.21 -39.77
CA PRO A 48 1.56 17.77 -39.39
C PRO A 48 2.60 18.55 -40.18
N ALA A 49 3.59 19.11 -39.47
CA ALA A 49 4.61 19.97 -40.08
C ALA A 49 5.54 19.17 -41.01
N SER A 50 5.51 17.84 -40.94
CA SER A 50 6.29 16.95 -41.81
C SER A 50 5.55 15.64 -42.10
N ALA A 51 5.82 15.05 -43.27
CA ALA A 51 5.24 13.76 -43.69
C ALA A 51 5.60 12.58 -42.74
N TRP A 52 6.65 12.76 -41.94
CA TRP A 52 7.12 11.80 -40.93
C TRP A 52 6.23 11.74 -39.68
N GLU A 53 5.44 12.78 -39.42
CA GLU A 53 4.43 12.77 -38.34
C GLU A 53 3.14 12.07 -38.76
N SER A 54 2.99 11.70 -40.03
CA SER A 54 1.80 10.99 -40.50
C SER A 54 1.72 9.59 -39.88
N VAL A 55 0.51 9.17 -39.52
CA VAL A 55 0.24 7.84 -38.94
C VAL A 55 0.71 6.72 -39.89
N ALA A 56 0.56 6.92 -41.20
CA ALA A 56 1.02 5.96 -42.20
C ALA A 56 2.54 5.77 -42.18
N ALA A 57 3.32 6.85 -42.05
CA ALA A 57 4.78 6.75 -41.95
C ALA A 57 5.22 6.00 -40.68
N ARG A 58 4.57 6.29 -39.54
CA ARG A 58 4.85 5.60 -38.26
C ARG A 58 4.49 4.11 -38.31
N LEU A 59 3.38 3.74 -38.94
CA LEU A 59 3.01 2.34 -39.13
C LEU A 59 4.00 1.62 -40.05
N ALA A 60 4.46 2.27 -41.13
CA ALA A 60 5.46 1.70 -42.02
C ALA A 60 6.82 1.48 -41.32
N GLU A 61 7.22 2.41 -40.43
CA GLU A 61 8.43 2.25 -39.61
C GLU A 61 8.30 1.09 -38.61
N LEU A 62 7.16 0.97 -37.93
CA LEU A 62 6.88 -0.16 -37.04
C LEU A 62 6.84 -1.49 -37.78
N GLU A 63 6.24 -1.53 -38.97
CA GLU A 63 6.24 -2.72 -39.81
C GLU A 63 7.67 -3.10 -40.24
N HIS A 64 8.48 -2.12 -40.64
CA HIS A 64 9.87 -2.35 -40.96
C HIS A 64 10.66 -2.86 -39.74
N GLY A 65 10.49 -2.23 -38.58
CA GLY A 65 11.09 -2.65 -37.33
C GLY A 65 10.68 -4.07 -36.92
N LEU A 66 9.42 -4.44 -37.12
CA LEU A 66 8.90 -5.78 -36.84
C LEU A 66 9.44 -6.82 -37.82
N LYS A 67 9.61 -6.48 -39.10
CA LYS A 67 10.29 -7.35 -40.09
C LYS A 67 11.77 -7.56 -39.75
N VAL A 68 12.45 -6.51 -39.29
CA VAL A 68 13.84 -6.62 -38.79
C VAL A 68 13.90 -7.45 -37.52
N LEU A 69 12.93 -7.32 -36.62
CA LEU A 69 12.88 -8.09 -35.39
C LEU A 69 12.55 -9.57 -35.65
N SER A 70 11.62 -9.86 -36.56
CA SER A 70 11.25 -11.24 -36.91
C SER A 70 12.37 -11.99 -37.63
N SER A 71 13.26 -11.29 -38.33
CA SER A 71 14.45 -11.89 -38.95
C SER A 71 15.60 -12.11 -37.95
N LYS A 72 15.70 -11.29 -36.90
CA LYS A 72 16.76 -11.38 -35.88
C LYS A 72 16.41 -12.29 -34.69
N VAL A 73 15.13 -12.36 -34.32
CA VAL A 73 14.66 -13.07 -33.12
C VAL A 73 13.76 -14.26 -33.52
N PRO A 74 14.23 -15.51 -33.35
CA PRO A 74 13.47 -16.70 -33.77
C PRO A 74 12.14 -16.86 -33.02
N ALA A 75 12.06 -16.42 -31.75
CA ALA A 75 10.83 -16.46 -30.97
C ALA A 75 9.68 -15.65 -31.60
N VAL A 76 9.99 -14.49 -32.21
CA VAL A 76 8.97 -13.67 -32.90
C VAL A 76 8.47 -14.40 -34.14
N GLN A 77 9.36 -15.09 -34.85
CA GLN A 77 8.98 -15.91 -36.00
C GLN A 77 8.06 -17.07 -35.59
N ASP A 78 8.32 -17.70 -34.45
CA ASP A 78 7.51 -18.80 -33.95
C ASP A 78 6.14 -18.34 -33.46
N VAL A 79 6.04 -17.17 -32.83
CA VAL A 79 4.75 -16.54 -32.49
C VAL A 79 3.97 -16.17 -33.76
N LEU A 80 4.62 -15.63 -34.79
CA LEU A 80 3.96 -15.33 -36.07
C LEU A 80 3.46 -16.61 -36.77
N LYS A 81 4.24 -17.70 -36.74
CA LYS A 81 3.80 -19.02 -37.22
C LYS A 81 2.61 -19.53 -36.41
N LEU A 82 2.65 -19.39 -35.08
CA LEU A 82 1.57 -19.80 -34.20
C LEU A 82 0.29 -19.02 -34.47
N TYR A 83 0.39 -17.70 -34.64
CA TYR A 83 -0.72 -16.83 -35.04
C TYR A 83 -1.31 -17.26 -36.40
N SER A 84 -0.47 -17.55 -37.39
CA SER A 84 -0.93 -17.99 -38.71
C SER A 84 -1.62 -19.36 -38.68
N ARG A 85 -1.21 -20.24 -37.76
CA ARG A 85 -1.72 -21.62 -37.66
C ARG A 85 -2.96 -21.72 -36.78
N TYR A 86 -3.08 -20.84 -35.79
CA TYR A 86 -4.16 -20.80 -34.82
C TYR A 86 -4.62 -19.35 -34.58
N PRO A 87 -5.27 -18.71 -35.56
CA PRO A 87 -5.79 -17.35 -35.39
C PRO A 87 -6.82 -17.26 -34.25
N ASP A 88 -7.53 -18.36 -33.99
CA ASP A 88 -8.56 -18.48 -32.94
C ASP A 88 -8.00 -18.35 -31.51
N LEU A 89 -6.70 -18.55 -31.29
CA LEU A 89 -6.08 -18.37 -29.97
C LEU A 89 -5.89 -16.89 -29.59
N PHE A 90 -5.83 -16.01 -30.60
CA PHE A 90 -5.50 -14.59 -30.42
C PHE A 90 -6.69 -13.67 -30.71
N GLN A 91 -7.71 -14.17 -31.40
CA GLN A 91 -8.99 -13.50 -31.50
C GLN A 91 -9.81 -13.90 -30.28
N SER A 92 -10.18 -12.93 -29.44
CA SER A 92 -11.16 -13.18 -28.38
C SER A 92 -12.43 -13.70 -29.05
N SER A 93 -12.76 -14.98 -28.84
CA SER A 93 -13.98 -15.58 -29.34
C SER A 93 -15.17 -14.66 -29.04
N ASN A 94 -16.09 -14.49 -30.00
CA ASN A 94 -17.31 -13.74 -29.80
C ASN A 94 -17.93 -14.10 -28.43
N PRO A 95 -18.35 -13.13 -27.61
CA PRO A 95 -18.85 -13.37 -26.25
C PRO A 95 -20.12 -14.24 -26.21
N THR A 96 -20.69 -14.57 -27.37
CA THR A 96 -21.90 -15.38 -27.52
C THR A 96 -21.62 -16.89 -27.63
N THR A 97 -20.41 -17.30 -28.02
CA THR A 97 -20.07 -18.72 -28.16
C THR A 97 -19.23 -19.17 -26.98
N VAL A 98 -19.87 -19.80 -26.01
CA VAL A 98 -19.21 -20.46 -24.87
C VAL A 98 -18.22 -21.49 -25.43
N PRO A 99 -16.91 -21.41 -25.13
CA PRO A 99 -15.94 -22.34 -25.71
C PRO A 99 -16.16 -23.73 -25.13
N SER A 100 -16.84 -24.60 -25.87
CA SER A 100 -17.07 -26.00 -25.52
C SER A 100 -15.82 -26.83 -25.87
N THR A 101 -14.71 -26.61 -25.16
CA THR A 101 -13.55 -27.51 -25.23
C THR A 101 -13.79 -28.82 -24.47
N LEU A 102 -14.84 -28.87 -23.64
CA LEU A 102 -15.27 -30.03 -22.87
C LEU A 102 -16.55 -30.64 -23.45
N SER A 103 -16.61 -31.98 -23.48
CA SER A 103 -17.83 -32.71 -23.83
C SER A 103 -18.95 -32.40 -22.83
N THR A 104 -20.20 -32.46 -23.30
CA THR A 104 -21.40 -32.22 -22.46
C THR A 104 -21.45 -33.13 -21.24
N GLN A 105 -20.93 -34.35 -21.35
CA GLN A 105 -20.80 -35.29 -20.25
C GLN A 105 -19.83 -34.81 -19.17
N SER A 106 -18.67 -34.26 -19.56
CA SER A 106 -17.71 -33.71 -18.61
C SER A 106 -18.25 -32.46 -17.92
N LEU A 107 -18.96 -31.59 -18.63
CA LEU A 107 -19.64 -30.43 -18.03
C LEU A 107 -20.69 -30.86 -17.01
N ALA A 108 -21.52 -31.86 -17.34
CA ALA A 108 -22.49 -32.40 -16.39
C ALA A 108 -21.82 -33.00 -15.15
N SER A 109 -20.69 -33.69 -15.30
CA SER A 109 -19.95 -34.26 -14.16
C SER A 109 -19.38 -33.18 -13.23
N ILE A 110 -18.89 -32.07 -13.79
CA ILE A 110 -18.37 -30.92 -13.03
C ILE A 110 -19.53 -30.21 -12.30
N VAL A 111 -20.63 -29.94 -13.00
CA VAL A 111 -21.80 -29.30 -12.39
C VAL A 111 -22.36 -30.18 -11.26
N LEU A 112 -22.41 -31.50 -11.45
CA LEU A 112 -22.89 -32.42 -10.43
C LEU A 112 -21.91 -32.51 -9.24
N SER A 113 -20.59 -32.44 -9.47
CA SER A 113 -19.61 -32.43 -8.38
C SER A 113 -19.68 -31.15 -7.54
N TYR A 114 -20.08 -30.03 -8.13
CA TYR A 114 -20.27 -28.75 -7.43
C TYR A 114 -21.72 -28.48 -7.01
N ALA A 115 -22.65 -29.41 -7.27
CA ALA A 115 -24.08 -29.22 -7.06
C ALA A 115 -24.43 -28.82 -5.62
N THR A 116 -23.73 -29.36 -4.62
CA THR A 116 -23.94 -29.06 -3.20
C THR A 116 -23.32 -27.73 -2.76
N ALA A 117 -22.31 -27.23 -3.48
CA ALA A 117 -21.66 -25.95 -3.17
C ALA A 117 -22.50 -24.74 -3.63
N PHE A 118 -23.35 -24.89 -4.64
CA PHE A 118 -24.24 -23.82 -5.10
C PHE A 118 -25.27 -23.38 -4.05
N PRO A 119 -26.06 -24.26 -3.42
CA PRO A 119 -26.98 -23.85 -2.36
C PRO A 119 -26.25 -23.35 -1.11
N GLU A 120 -25.09 -23.92 -0.77
CA GLU A 120 -24.28 -23.43 0.35
C GLU A 120 -23.76 -22.01 0.10
N THR A 121 -23.25 -21.71 -1.10
CA THR A 121 -22.77 -20.37 -1.44
C THR A 121 -23.90 -19.37 -1.58
N ALA A 122 -25.06 -19.78 -2.12
CA ALA A 122 -26.26 -18.95 -2.16
C ALA A 122 -26.76 -18.62 -0.75
N SER A 123 -26.78 -19.59 0.16
CA SER A 123 -27.14 -19.37 1.57
C SER A 123 -26.15 -18.44 2.27
N ARG A 124 -24.84 -18.60 2.02
CA ARG A 124 -23.81 -17.68 2.56
C ARG A 124 -23.94 -16.26 1.99
N LEU A 125 -24.26 -16.11 0.70
CA LEU A 125 -24.47 -14.80 0.09
C LEU A 125 -25.73 -14.11 0.61
N SER A 126 -26.83 -14.86 0.77
CA SER A 126 -28.05 -14.35 1.42
C SER A 126 -27.77 -13.92 2.85
N SER A 127 -27.05 -14.74 3.62
CA SER A 127 -26.66 -14.41 4.99
C SER A 127 -25.72 -13.19 5.06
N LEU A 128 -24.85 -12.96 4.07
CA LEU A 128 -24.01 -11.76 4.00
C LEU A 128 -24.80 -10.51 3.61
N GLN A 129 -25.85 -10.66 2.81
CA GLN A 129 -26.74 -9.56 2.45
C GLN A 129 -27.56 -9.06 3.65
N ASP A 130 -27.82 -9.95 4.61
CA ASP A 130 -28.52 -9.62 5.86
C ASP A 130 -27.61 -8.93 6.90
N LEU A 131 -26.29 -8.84 6.67
CA LEU A 131 -25.42 -8.06 7.55
C LEU A 131 -25.55 -6.56 7.22
N PRO A 132 -25.96 -5.72 8.18
CA PRO A 132 -25.95 -4.29 7.98
C PRO A 132 -24.50 -3.85 7.78
N ILE A 133 -24.19 -3.30 6.61
CA ILE A 133 -22.93 -2.60 6.37
C ILE A 133 -22.81 -1.53 7.46
N PRO A 134 -21.72 -1.50 8.25
CA PRO A 134 -21.58 -0.53 9.32
C PRO A 134 -21.75 0.88 8.74
N PRO A 135 -22.50 1.76 9.43
CA PRO A 135 -22.83 3.07 8.88
C PRO A 135 -21.53 3.84 8.63
N ALA A 136 -21.45 4.48 7.46
CA ALA A 136 -20.26 5.23 7.06
C ALA A 136 -19.84 6.27 8.11
N SER A 137 -20.79 6.81 8.90
CA SER A 137 -20.54 7.71 10.03
C SER A 137 -19.67 7.10 11.14
N ALA A 138 -19.79 5.81 11.40
CA ALA A 138 -18.94 5.12 12.37
C ALA A 138 -17.50 4.98 11.82
N SER A 139 -17.36 4.70 10.53
CA SER A 139 -16.03 4.63 9.90
C SER A 139 -15.35 6.01 9.80
N THR A 140 -16.10 7.07 9.50
CA THR A 140 -15.55 8.43 9.43
C THR A 140 -15.14 8.92 10.82
N SER A 141 -15.92 8.63 11.86
CA SER A 141 -15.54 9.01 13.24
C SER A 141 -14.27 8.29 13.72
N LEU A 142 -14.02 7.05 13.28
CA LEU A 142 -12.74 6.38 13.55
C LEU A 142 -11.56 7.07 12.84
N ILE A 143 -11.75 7.51 11.60
CA ILE A 143 -10.71 8.25 10.85
C ILE A 143 -10.44 9.61 11.51
N GLU A 144 -11.47 10.29 12.01
CA GLU A 144 -11.34 11.56 12.73
C GLU A 144 -10.56 11.43 14.05
N LEU A 145 -10.55 10.25 14.68
CA LEU A 145 -9.80 9.99 15.90
C LEU A 145 -8.30 9.77 15.67
N GLN A 146 -7.89 9.39 14.46
CA GLN A 146 -6.48 9.16 14.09
C GLN A 146 -5.53 10.30 14.49
N PRO A 147 -5.78 11.58 14.15
CA PRO A 147 -4.88 12.67 14.54
C PRO A 147 -4.77 12.86 16.06
N ARG A 148 -5.80 12.46 16.83
CA ARG A 148 -5.74 12.54 18.29
C ARG A 148 -4.82 11.46 18.86
N ILE A 149 -4.88 10.24 18.31
CA ILE A 149 -3.99 9.15 18.66
C ILE A 149 -2.54 9.54 18.34
N ASP A 150 -2.29 10.09 17.15
CA ASP A 150 -0.94 10.49 16.73
C ASP A 150 -0.33 11.57 17.64
N ARG A 151 -1.15 12.51 18.13
CA ARG A 151 -0.71 13.53 19.11
C ARG A 151 -0.32 12.89 20.44
N LEU A 152 -1.16 11.99 20.97
CA LEU A 152 -0.89 11.31 22.23
C LEU A 152 0.34 10.41 22.15
N LEU A 153 0.57 9.74 21.02
CA LEU A 153 1.78 8.94 20.81
C LEU A 153 3.05 9.80 20.84
N LYS A 154 3.04 10.99 20.24
CA LYS A 154 4.16 11.93 20.29
C LYS A 154 4.41 12.45 21.72
N GLU A 155 3.36 12.74 22.45
CA GLU A 155 3.47 13.14 23.86
C GLU A 155 4.02 12.00 24.72
N GLN A 156 3.56 10.77 24.48
CA GLN A 156 4.05 9.58 25.18
C GLN A 156 5.53 9.33 24.90
N GLU A 157 5.98 9.48 23.65
CA GLU A 157 7.39 9.33 23.29
C GLU A 157 8.26 10.38 23.98
N LYS A 158 7.80 11.64 24.01
CA LYS A 158 8.48 12.72 24.73
C LYS A 158 8.60 12.41 26.23
N GLN A 159 7.50 12.00 26.87
CA GLN A 159 7.49 11.63 28.28
C GLN A 159 8.40 10.43 28.56
N ALA A 160 8.41 9.43 27.69
CA ALA A 160 9.28 8.26 27.84
C ALA A 160 10.76 8.64 27.82
N ASN A 161 11.15 9.58 26.95
CA ASN A 161 12.52 10.10 26.87
C ASN A 161 12.89 10.89 28.12
N GLU A 162 12.02 11.79 28.59
CA GLU A 162 12.24 12.55 29.82
C GLU A 162 12.39 11.62 31.05
N VAL A 163 11.54 10.61 31.15
CA VAL A 163 11.61 9.62 32.24
C VAL A 163 12.89 8.78 32.15
N ALA A 164 13.32 8.39 30.94
CA ALA A 164 14.58 7.66 30.75
C ALA A 164 15.79 8.50 31.19
N GLU A 165 15.81 9.79 30.83
CA GLU A 165 16.86 10.72 31.25
C GLU A 165 16.87 10.93 32.77
N LEU A 166 15.70 11.14 33.37
CA LEU A 166 15.57 11.28 34.83
C LEU A 166 16.00 10.02 35.57
N ARG A 167 15.67 8.83 35.05
CA ARG A 167 16.13 7.55 35.61
C ARG A 167 17.65 7.40 35.53
N ALA A 168 18.28 7.79 34.43
CA ALA A 168 19.73 7.75 34.30
C ALA A 168 20.41 8.70 35.30
N ARG A 169 19.89 9.93 35.44
CA ARG A 169 20.41 10.93 36.40
C ARG A 169 20.22 10.49 37.85
N SER A 170 19.04 9.96 38.20
CA SER A 170 18.77 9.50 39.56
C SER A 170 19.60 8.28 39.92
N ALA A 171 19.81 7.35 38.99
CA ALA A 171 20.71 6.21 39.19
C ALA A 171 22.16 6.66 39.44
N LEU A 172 22.65 7.67 38.70
CA LEU A 172 24.00 8.21 38.90
C LEU A 172 24.14 8.89 40.28
N LEU A 173 23.14 9.69 40.67
CA LEU A 173 23.11 10.34 41.99
C LEU A 173 23.06 9.31 43.12
N MET A 174 22.23 8.28 42.98
CA MET A 174 22.14 7.19 43.95
C MET A 174 23.48 6.46 44.07
N LYS A 175 24.09 6.11 42.93
CA LYS A 175 25.42 5.48 42.90
C LYS A 175 26.45 6.33 43.64
N ARG A 176 26.53 7.63 43.34
CA ARG A 176 27.46 8.55 44.01
C ARG A 176 27.19 8.65 45.50
N TRP A 177 25.93 8.69 45.91
CA TRP A 177 25.56 8.75 47.33
C TRP A 177 25.93 7.46 48.07
N LEU A 178 25.74 6.30 47.44
CA LEU A 178 26.18 5.02 48.01
C LEU A 178 27.71 4.96 48.13
N GLU A 179 28.44 5.31 47.07
CA GLU A 179 29.91 5.26 47.05
C GLU A 179 30.53 6.26 48.04
N VAL A 180 30.13 7.52 48.00
CA VAL A 180 30.76 8.56 48.83
C VAL A 180 30.12 8.65 50.20
N GLY A 181 28.79 8.64 50.27
CA GLY A 181 28.05 8.85 51.51
C GLY A 181 28.11 7.64 52.42
N ILE A 182 27.76 6.46 51.92
CA ILE A 182 27.73 5.23 52.73
C ILE A 182 29.11 4.61 52.83
N VAL A 183 29.73 4.25 51.70
CA VAL A 183 30.99 3.49 51.71
C VAL A 183 32.12 4.36 52.22
N GLY A 184 32.34 5.53 51.62
CA GLY A 184 33.36 6.47 52.10
C GLY A 184 33.14 6.92 53.55
N GLY A 185 31.89 7.17 53.95
CA GLY A 185 31.56 7.45 55.34
C GLY A 185 31.90 6.28 56.28
N GLY A 186 31.57 5.06 55.88
CA GLY A 186 31.87 3.84 56.63
C GLY A 186 33.37 3.60 56.82
N GLU A 187 34.19 3.87 55.81
CA GLU A 187 35.66 3.79 55.92
C GLU A 187 36.19 4.77 56.98
N VAL A 188 35.75 6.04 56.93
CA VAL A 188 36.16 7.05 57.93
C VAL A 188 35.71 6.66 59.33
N TRP A 189 34.47 6.19 59.49
CA TRP A 189 33.97 5.71 60.78
C TRP A 189 34.77 4.52 61.29
N GLY A 190 35.12 3.56 60.43
CA GLY A 190 35.96 2.42 60.79
C GLY A 190 37.37 2.83 61.22
N GLU A 191 38.00 3.80 60.56
CA GLU A 191 39.29 4.35 60.98
C GLU A 191 39.20 5.02 62.36
N TRP A 192 38.14 5.78 62.60
CA TRP A 192 37.89 6.41 63.90
C TRP A 192 37.65 5.39 65.00
N GLU A 193 36.87 4.34 64.72
CA GLU A 193 36.63 3.24 65.64
C GLU A 193 37.94 2.54 66.04
N GLU A 194 38.83 2.24 65.09
CA GLU A 194 40.13 1.62 65.43
C GLU A 194 41.02 2.57 66.23
N LYS A 195 41.06 3.88 65.89
CA LYS A 195 41.80 4.87 66.68
C LYS A 195 41.29 4.96 68.12
N VAL A 196 39.97 5.01 68.31
CA VAL A 196 39.34 5.00 69.64
C VAL A 196 39.66 3.69 70.37
N ARG A 197 39.58 2.54 69.70
CA ARG A 197 39.93 1.22 70.26
C ARG A 197 41.40 1.14 70.69
N MET A 198 42.30 1.80 69.96
CA MET A 198 43.71 1.89 70.32
C MET A 198 43.94 2.81 71.52
N ALA A 199 43.26 3.96 71.57
CA ALA A 199 43.29 4.86 72.71
C ALA A 199 42.74 4.20 73.99
N GLU A 200 41.60 3.50 73.89
CA GLU A 200 41.02 2.74 74.99
C GLU A 200 41.97 1.65 75.49
N ARG A 201 42.62 0.91 74.57
CA ARG A 201 43.65 -0.07 74.94
C ARG A 201 44.84 0.57 75.65
N ALA A 202 45.26 1.77 75.27
CA ALA A 202 46.34 2.48 75.94
C ALA A 202 45.94 2.93 77.36
N VAL A 203 44.73 3.47 77.53
CA VAL A 203 44.18 3.86 78.83
C VAL A 203 44.10 2.65 79.77
N ARG A 204 43.51 1.53 79.32
CA ARG A 204 43.43 0.29 80.12
C ARG A 204 44.80 -0.23 80.55
N ARG A 205 45.85 -0.06 79.72
CA ARG A 205 47.22 -0.46 80.08
C ARG A 205 47.81 0.45 81.16
N LEU A 206 47.51 1.75 81.14
CA LEU A 206 47.97 2.70 82.16
C LEU A 206 47.23 2.47 83.48
N GLU A 207 45.91 2.29 83.44
CA GLU A 207 45.11 1.94 84.61
C GLU A 207 45.60 0.64 85.25
N ALA A 208 45.87 -0.40 84.45
CA ALA A 208 46.42 -1.64 84.98
C ALA A 208 47.85 -1.50 85.56
N LYS A 209 48.63 -0.49 85.15
CA LYS A 209 49.93 -0.20 85.79
C LYS A 209 49.71 0.52 87.12
N MET A 210 48.87 1.54 87.15
CA MET A 210 48.52 2.27 88.36
C MET A 210 47.99 1.34 89.46
N VAL A 211 47.06 0.43 89.13
CA VAL A 211 46.52 -0.57 90.08
C VAL A 211 47.57 -1.58 90.58
N ARG A 212 48.68 -1.76 89.88
CA ARG A 212 49.80 -2.61 90.34
C ARG A 212 50.83 -1.88 91.17
N ASP A 213 50.92 -0.56 91.00
CA ASP A 213 51.86 0.30 91.71
C ASP A 213 51.24 0.83 93.03
N GLU A 214 49.92 0.70 93.22
CA GLU A 214 49.18 0.81 94.49
C GLU A 214 49.14 -0.53 95.26
#